data_AF-A6FWU8-F1
#
_entry.id   AF-A6FWU8-F1
#
_cell.length_a   1.000
_cell.length_b   1.000
_cell.length_c   1.000
_cell.angle_alpha   90.00
_cell.angle_beta   90.00
_cell.angle_gamma   90.00
#
_symmetry.space_group_name_H-M   'P 1'
#
loop_
_entity.id
_entity.type
_entity.pdbx_description
1 polymer ?
#
loop_
_entity_poly.entity_id
_entity_poly.type
_entity_poly.pdbx_seq_one_letter_code
_entity_poly.pdbx_strand_id
1 'polypeptide(L)'
;MAWHLFLDRLRRSERPLVIQLDERTALDETQRRELAEAVGPTSRVAVIAASARARALSTGLRWLGVEAEFFRINHVLDVARYLGIDRRKLAAALNGLDAAA
;
A
#
# COMPACT_ATOMS: atom_id res chain seq x y z
N MET A 1 9.38 4.57 12.26
CA MET A 1 9.07 5.85 11.60
C MET A 1 7.82 6.44 12.23
N ALA A 2 7.81 7.73 12.58
CA ALA A 2 6.61 8.36 13.15
C ALA A 2 5.48 8.40 12.10
N TRP A 3 4.27 7.98 12.49
CA TRP A 3 3.09 7.85 11.62
C TRP A 3 2.83 9.09 10.74
N HIS A 4 2.94 10.29 11.30
CA HIS A 4 2.73 11.54 10.58
C HIS A 4 3.74 11.75 9.44
N LEU A 5 5.02 11.38 9.64
CA LEU A 5 6.04 11.48 8.59
C LEU A 5 5.77 10.50 7.44
N PHE A 6 5.20 9.35 7.75
CA PHE A 6 4.77 8.39 6.73
C PHE A 6 3.62 8.96 5.89
N LEU A 7 2.59 9.52 6.53
CA LEU A 7 1.47 10.15 5.83
C LEU A 7 1.90 11.34 4.97
N ASP A 8 2.82 12.17 5.46
CA ASP A 8 3.33 13.31 4.69
C ASP A 8 4.12 12.87 3.46
N ARG A 9 4.83 11.74 3.54
CA ARG A 9 5.52 11.16 2.38
C ARG A 9 4.52 10.63 1.34
N LEU A 10 3.43 10.02 1.78
CA LEU A 10 2.37 9.54 0.88
C LEU A 10 1.70 10.69 0.14
N ARG A 11 1.34 11.77 0.85
CA ARG A 11 0.68 12.96 0.26
C ARG A 11 1.48 13.62 -0.86
N ARG A 12 2.80 13.47 -0.85
CA ARG A 12 3.71 14.05 -1.86
C ARG A 12 4.01 13.11 -3.03
N SER A 13 3.45 11.89 -3.04
CA SER A 13 3.73 10.88 -4.05
C SER A 13 2.77 11.02 -5.25
N GLU A 14 3.31 11.33 -6.43
CA GLU A 14 2.55 11.45 -7.69
C GLU A 14 2.39 10.12 -8.45
N ARG A 15 2.68 8.97 -7.81
CA ARG A 15 2.81 7.66 -8.47
C ARG A 15 1.88 6.62 -7.87
N PRO A 16 1.52 5.55 -8.63
CA PRO A 16 0.83 4.40 -8.07
C PRO A 16 1.54 3.91 -6.81
N LEU A 17 0.77 3.68 -5.75
CA LEU A 17 1.27 3.40 -4.41
C LEU A 17 1.27 1.90 -4.15
N VAL A 18 2.34 1.42 -3.52
CA VAL A 18 2.41 0.08 -2.95
C VAL A 18 2.49 0.23 -1.44
N ILE A 19 1.51 -0.33 -0.74
CA ILE A 19 1.51 -0.38 0.73
C ILE A 19 1.81 -1.82 1.13
N GLN A 20 2.99 -2.04 1.71
CA GLN A 20 3.33 -3.28 2.37
C GLN A 20 3.13 -3.09 3.87
N LEU A 21 2.28 -3.92 4.47
CA LEU A 21 2.12 -3.96 5.91
C LEU A 21 2.88 -5.16 6.48
N ASP A 22 3.62 -4.91 7.56
CA ASP A 22 4.01 -5.98 8.47
C ASP A 22 2.74 -6.59 9.09
N GLU A 23 2.72 -7.92 9.27
CA GLU A 23 1.59 -8.68 9.82
C GLU A 23 1.19 -8.22 11.22
N ARG A 24 2.11 -7.57 11.93
CA ARG A 24 1.90 -7.02 13.28
C ARG A 24 1.18 -5.67 13.27
N THR A 25 1.14 -4.97 12.13
CA THR A 25 0.55 -3.64 12.04
C THR A 25 -0.96 -3.75 11.85
N ALA A 26 -1.72 -3.42 12.91
CA ALA A 26 -3.16 -3.23 12.83
C ALA A 26 -3.45 -1.73 12.88
N LEU A 27 -4.05 -1.20 11.80
CA LEU A 27 -4.54 0.17 11.77
C LEU A 27 -5.92 0.22 12.39
N ASP A 28 -6.14 1.16 13.32
CA ASP A 28 -7.47 1.46 13.82
C ASP A 28 -8.30 2.25 12.79
N GLU A 29 -9.53 2.63 13.16
CA GLU A 29 -10.42 3.36 12.25
C GLU A 29 -9.89 4.75 11.90
N THR A 30 -9.35 5.49 12.88
CA THR A 30 -8.79 6.83 12.67
C THR A 30 -7.61 6.75 11.71
N GLN A 31 -6.67 5.84 11.95
CA GLN A 31 -5.50 5.63 11.10
C GLN A 31 -5.89 5.20 9.68
N ARG A 32 -6.95 4.41 9.51
CA ARG A 32 -7.45 4.06 8.18
C ARG A 32 -7.99 5.28 7.42
N ARG A 33 -8.67 6.21 8.10
CA ARG A 33 -9.16 7.46 7.49
C ARG A 33 -8.01 8.38 7.12
N GLU A 34 -7.07 8.59 8.04
CA GLU A 34 -5.88 9.41 7.78
C GLU A 34 -5.04 8.86 6.62
N LEU A 35 -4.93 7.53 6.52
CA LEU A 35 -4.27 6.88 5.39
C LEU A 35 -5.03 7.11 4.08
N ALA A 36 -6.35 6.96 4.06
CA ALA A 36 -7.17 7.20 2.87
C ALA A 36 -7.06 8.66 2.39
N GLU A 37 -7.11 9.62 3.31
CA GLU A 37 -6.91 11.04 3.01
C GLU A 37 -5.50 11.32 2.46
N ALA A 38 -4.47 10.68 3.03
CA ALA A 38 -3.10 10.85 2.59
C ALA A 38 -2.84 10.26 1.19
N VAL A 39 -3.50 9.16 0.85
CA VAL A 39 -3.45 8.52 -0.48
C VAL A 39 -4.13 9.39 -1.54
N GLY A 40 -5.24 10.04 -1.16
CA GLY A 40 -6.03 10.87 -2.07
C GLY A 40 -6.88 10.07 -3.07
N PRO A 41 -7.87 10.71 -3.70
CA PRO A 41 -8.89 10.04 -4.50
C PRO A 41 -8.41 9.53 -5.87
N THR A 42 -7.25 9.97 -6.35
CA THR A 42 -6.76 9.66 -7.72
C THR A 42 -5.70 8.55 -7.74
N SER A 43 -5.28 8.07 -6.58
CA SER A 43 -4.17 7.13 -6.46
C SER A 43 -4.66 5.68 -6.46
N ARG A 44 -4.13 4.86 -7.38
CA ARG A 44 -4.26 3.40 -7.31
C ARG A 44 -3.31 2.83 -6.29
N VAL A 45 -3.83 1.99 -5.40
CA VAL A 45 -3.07 1.41 -4.29
C VAL A 45 -3.07 -0.12 -4.41
N ALA A 46 -1.89 -0.71 -4.51
CA ALA A 46 -1.72 -2.14 -4.28
C ALA A 46 -1.35 -2.37 -2.81
N VAL A 47 -2.19 -3.11 -2.10
CA VAL A 47 -1.90 -3.56 -0.73
C VAL A 47 -1.31 -4.96 -0.80
N ILE A 48 -0.03 -5.09 -0.44
CA ILE A 48 0.69 -6.38 -0.48
C ILE A 48 0.91 -6.88 0.94
N ALA A 49 0.35 -8.04 1.28
CA ALA A 49 0.78 -8.78 2.47
C ALA A 49 0.41 -10.27 2.40
N ALA A 50 0.94 -11.05 3.35
CA ALA A 50 0.67 -12.47 3.48
C ALA A 50 -0.63 -12.81 4.26
N SER A 51 -1.31 -11.83 4.85
CA SER A 51 -2.36 -12.09 5.86
C SER A 51 -3.76 -11.51 5.54
N ALA A 52 -4.78 -12.07 6.20
CA ALA A 52 -6.16 -11.60 6.14
C ALA A 52 -6.34 -10.13 6.58
N ARG A 53 -5.42 -9.60 7.39
CA ARG A 53 -5.45 -8.21 7.87
C ARG A 53 -5.23 -7.22 6.71
N ALA A 54 -4.34 -7.54 5.78
CA ALA A 54 -4.10 -6.68 4.61
C ALA A 54 -5.29 -6.68 3.65
N ARG A 55 -5.98 -7.82 3.54
CA ARG A 55 -7.26 -7.87 2.83
C ARG A 55 -8.28 -6.94 3.48
N ALA A 56 -8.45 -7.01 4.80
CA ALA A 56 -9.35 -6.13 5.54
C ALA A 56 -8.98 -4.65 5.38
N LEU A 57 -7.69 -4.30 5.37
CA LEU A 57 -7.25 -2.93 5.07
C LEU A 57 -7.68 -2.51 3.66
N SER A 58 -7.39 -3.33 2.63
CA SER A 58 -7.77 -3.00 1.25
C SER A 58 -9.28 -2.75 1.11
N THR A 59 -10.10 -3.54 1.82
CA THR A 59 -11.55 -3.37 1.86
C THR A 59 -11.93 -2.07 2.57
N GLY A 60 -11.31 -1.77 3.71
CA GLY A 60 -11.56 -0.53 4.45
C GLY A 60 -11.21 0.72 3.63
N LEU A 61 -10.08 0.70 2.92
CA LEU A 61 -9.70 1.80 2.02
C LEU A 61 -10.69 1.97 0.87
N ARG A 62 -11.20 0.87 0.29
CA ARG A 62 -12.25 0.90 -0.73
C ARG A 62 -13.54 1.54 -0.23
N TRP A 63 -13.97 1.24 0.99
CA TRP A 63 -15.13 1.90 1.60
C TRP A 63 -14.93 3.40 1.82
N LEU A 64 -13.68 3.84 1.95
CA LEU A 64 -13.31 5.26 2.05
C LEU A 64 -13.08 5.90 0.67
N GLY A 65 -13.40 5.21 -0.43
CA GLY A 65 -13.33 5.75 -1.79
C GLY A 65 -11.96 5.66 -2.46
N VAL A 66 -10.99 4.95 -1.87
CA VAL A 66 -9.68 4.73 -2.48
C VAL A 66 -9.74 3.54 -3.45
N GLU A 67 -9.14 3.67 -4.64
CA GLU A 67 -8.94 2.56 -5.57
C GLU A 67 -7.83 1.63 -5.04
N ALA A 68 -8.19 0.72 -4.13
CA ALA A 68 -7.26 -0.20 -3.48
C ALA A 68 -7.56 -1.67 -3.79
N GLU A 69 -6.55 -2.46 -4.10
CA GLU A 69 -6.68 -3.91 -4.31
C GLU A 69 -5.66 -4.71 -3.51
N PHE A 70 -6.07 -5.88 -3.03
CA PHE A 70 -5.21 -6.77 -2.24
C PHE A 70 -4.47 -7.76 -3.12
N PHE A 71 -3.18 -7.90 -2.88
CA PHE A 71 -2.32 -8.89 -3.52
C PHE A 71 -1.52 -9.67 -2.47
N ARG A 72 -1.31 -10.96 -2.75
CA ARG A 72 -0.35 -11.76 -1.99
C ARG A 72 1.07 -11.42 -2.44
N ILE A 73 2.04 -11.59 -1.54
CA ILE A 73 3.45 -11.23 -1.78
C ILE A 73 4.08 -11.94 -2.99
N ASN A 74 3.61 -13.14 -3.31
CA ASN A 74 4.06 -13.92 -4.45
C ASN A 74 3.46 -13.49 -5.81
N HIS A 75 2.57 -12.48 -5.84
CA HIS A 75 1.85 -12.03 -7.05
C HIS A 75 2.41 -10.69 -7.59
N VAL A 76 3.73 -10.50 -7.56
CA VAL A 76 4.41 -9.26 -8.01
C VAL A 76 4.04 -8.87 -9.45
N LEU A 77 3.83 -9.85 -10.34
CA LEU A 77 3.42 -9.59 -11.72
C LEU A 77 2.01 -8.99 -11.83
N ASP A 78 1.08 -9.44 -10.99
CA ASP A 78 -0.28 -8.94 -11.00
C ASP A 78 -0.35 -7.53 -10.41
N VAL A 79 0.46 -7.25 -9.39
CA VAL A 79 0.63 -5.89 -8.84
C VAL A 79 1.18 -4.94 -9.90
N ALA A 80 2.25 -5.34 -10.60
CA ALA A 80 2.85 -4.51 -11.64
C ALA A 80 1.84 -4.19 -12.76
N ARG A 81 1.04 -5.18 -13.18
CA ARG A 81 -0.03 -5.00 -14.17
C ARG A 81 -1.12 -4.05 -13.66
N TYR A 82 -1.58 -4.24 -12.43
CA TYR A 82 -2.63 -3.42 -11.82
C TYR A 82 -2.22 -1.94 -11.70
N LEU A 83 -0.98 -1.70 -11.27
CA LEU A 83 -0.43 -0.36 -11.12
C LEU A 83 0.09 0.26 -12.42
N GLY A 84 0.17 -0.51 -13.52
CA GLY A 84 0.73 -0.05 -14.79
C GLY A 84 2.22 0.28 -14.71
N ILE A 85 2.98 -0.41 -13.86
CA ILE A 85 4.41 -0.16 -13.62
C ILE A 85 5.29 -1.29 -14.13
N ASP A 86 6.55 -0.97 -14.41
CA ASP A 86 7.55 -1.97 -14.81
C ASP A 86 7.82 -2.98 -13.68
N ARG A 87 7.73 -4.27 -13.99
CA ARG A 87 7.91 -5.36 -13.01
C ARG A 87 9.29 -5.37 -12.35
N ARG A 88 10.35 -4.99 -13.05
CA ARG A 88 11.71 -4.97 -12.51
C ARG A 88 11.86 -3.81 -11.53
N LYS A 89 11.24 -2.67 -11.83
CA LYS A 89 11.20 -1.53 -10.90
C LYS A 89 10.42 -1.86 -9.63
N LEU A 90 9.29 -2.55 -9.76
CA LEU A 90 8.52 -3.03 -8.61
C LEU A 90 9.31 -4.04 -7.77
N ALA A 91 9.90 -5.06 -8.41
CA ALA A 91 10.69 -6.06 -7.71
C ALA A 91 11.89 -5.44 -6.98
N ALA A 92 12.58 -4.47 -7.59
CA ALA A 92 13.67 -3.75 -6.94
C ALA A 92 13.19 -2.93 -5.73
N ALA A 93 12.01 -2.29 -5.82
CA ALA A 93 11.44 -1.54 -4.70
C ALA A 93 11.04 -2.45 -3.53
N LEU A 94 10.48 -3.63 -3.81
CA LEU A 94 10.12 -4.62 -2.80
C LEU A 94 11.36 -5.28 -2.16
N ASN A 95 12.34 -5.70 -2.96
CA ASN A 95 13.57 -6.33 -2.46
C ASN A 95 14.49 -5.32 -1.74
N GLY A 96 14.47 -4.05 -2.14
CA GLY A 96 15.23 -2.99 -1.47
C GLY A 96 14.71 -2.65 -0.07
N LEU A 97 13.47 -3.02 0.25
CA LEU A 97 12.89 -2.88 1.59
C LEU A 97 13.34 -4.01 2.53
N ASP A 98 13.53 -5.24 2.03
CA ASP A 98 14.07 -6.36 2.81
C ASP A 98 15.54 -6.18 3.20
N ALA A 99 16.33 -5.46 2.39
CA ALA A 99 17.74 -5.19 2.69
C ALA A 99 17.96 -4.07 3.74
N ALA A 100 16.90 -3.36 4.14
CA ALA A 100 16.95 -2.22 5.06
C ALA A 100 16.28 -2.50 6.42
N ALA A 101 15.86 -3.74 6.67
CA ALA A 101 15.23 -4.21 7.91
C ALA A 101 16.22 -4.92 8.84
#